data_AF-A0AA88J328-F1
#
_entry.id   AF-A0AA88J328-F1
#
_cell.length_a   1.000
_cell.length_b   1.000
_cell.length_c   1.000
_cell.angle_alpha   90.00
_cell.angle_beta   90.00
_cell.angle_gamma   90.00
#
_symmetry.space_group_name_H-M   'P 1'
#
loop_
_entity.id
_entity.type
_entity.pdbx_description
1 polymer ?
#
loop_
_entity_poly.entity_id
_entity_poly.type
_entity_poly.pdbx_seq_one_letter_code
_entity_poly.pdbx_strand_id
1 'polypeptide(L)'
;MLHVLQFGVWLLKLPSRIPIWKQIEPVGCSSCGSQSAKPRCCRAKRAELSNNFMRDMECRVLSIQSHVVRGYVGNKSASFPLQVMGFEVDSINSVQFSNHTGYAHWKGQVVTADELHVLYEGIKLNNVNHYDYVLTGYTRDTSFLEMVVDIVQELKMANPNLVYVCDPVLGDHGSMYVPQNLYPVYKDKVVPVADIITPNQFEAELLTGKNISTEKDAVEVMDLLHNMGPDTVVITSSDLPPRLGDRFLVSLGSQRIVMPDGTFTTQRIRIEVPKVDAVFVGTGDLFAAMLMAWTHNYPTDLKMACEKTFSVMHHVIQRTISYAFEMAGPGKKPSPAQLELRMIQSKADIEDPAIVMEATVL
;
A
#
# COMPACT_ATOMS: atom_id res chain seq x y z
N MET A 1 -3.92 4.88 25.25
CA MET A 1 -3.43 3.50 25.07
C MET A 1 -3.62 3.17 23.60
N LEU A 2 -2.56 3.26 22.77
CA LEU A 2 -2.63 2.77 21.39
C LEU A 2 -2.53 1.25 21.44
N HIS A 3 -3.61 0.57 21.06
CA HIS A 3 -3.61 -0.87 20.85
C HIS A 3 -3.89 -1.15 19.38
N VAL A 4 -2.98 -1.93 18.82
CA VAL A 4 -2.85 -2.36 17.44
C VAL A 4 -3.36 -3.82 17.38
N LEU A 5 -3.93 -4.22 16.24
CA LEU A 5 -4.34 -5.57 15.79
C LEU A 5 -4.01 -6.73 16.76
N GLN A 6 -4.98 -7.14 17.59
CA GLN A 6 -4.82 -8.24 18.52
C GLN A 6 -5.56 -9.50 18.02
N PHE A 7 -4.82 -10.58 17.72
CA PHE A 7 -5.40 -11.89 17.39
C PHE A 7 -5.17 -12.91 18.54
N GLY A 8 -5.95 -13.99 18.54
CA GLY A 8 -6.06 -14.96 19.64
C GLY A 8 -5.09 -16.15 19.56
N VAL A 9 -4.68 -16.64 20.74
CA VAL A 9 -3.59 -17.61 20.98
C VAL A 9 -4.03 -19.05 20.78
N TRP A 10 -3.41 -19.84 19.87
CA TRP A 10 -3.27 -21.31 19.99
C TRP A 10 -2.09 -21.89 19.18
N LEU A 11 -1.32 -22.80 19.82
CA LEU A 11 -0.12 -23.47 19.31
C LEU A 11 -0.38 -24.44 18.14
N LEU A 12 0.42 -24.35 17.07
CA LEU A 12 0.54 -25.39 16.04
C LEU A 12 2.01 -25.75 15.77
N LYS A 13 2.29 -27.07 15.79
CA LYS A 13 3.60 -27.69 15.55
C LYS A 13 3.97 -27.65 14.05
N LEU A 14 5.19 -27.22 13.75
CA LEU A 14 5.80 -27.27 12.42
C LEU A 14 6.40 -28.66 12.13
N PRO A 15 6.22 -29.24 10.93
CA PRO A 15 7.06 -30.33 10.44
C PRO A 15 8.27 -29.79 9.67
N SER A 16 9.40 -30.44 9.93
CA SER A 16 10.74 -30.19 9.41
C SER A 16 10.97 -30.77 8.00
N ARG A 17 11.67 -30.00 7.14
CA ARG A 17 12.81 -30.38 6.26
C ARG A 17 12.75 -29.74 4.86
N ILE A 18 13.89 -29.13 4.49
CA ILE A 18 14.25 -28.56 3.18
C ILE A 18 15.23 -29.53 2.47
N PRO A 19 15.26 -29.57 1.13
CA PRO A 19 16.53 -29.69 0.39
C PRO A 19 16.63 -28.61 -0.72
N ILE A 20 17.60 -27.68 -0.65
CA ILE A 20 18.94 -27.66 -1.27
C ILE A 20 18.94 -27.54 -2.81
N TRP A 21 19.55 -26.42 -3.21
CA TRP A 21 19.88 -25.84 -4.52
C TRP A 21 20.43 -26.77 -5.61
N LYS A 22 20.08 -26.47 -6.88
CA LYS A 22 20.86 -26.81 -8.07
C LYS A 22 21.08 -25.57 -8.94
N GLN A 23 22.35 -25.35 -9.28
CA GLN A 23 22.86 -24.35 -10.23
C GLN A 23 22.29 -24.57 -11.64
N ILE A 24 22.00 -23.48 -12.35
CA ILE A 24 21.76 -23.48 -13.80
C ILE A 24 22.84 -22.60 -14.44
N GLU A 25 23.64 -23.19 -15.32
CA GLU A 25 24.57 -22.50 -16.22
C GLU A 25 23.87 -22.12 -17.55
N PRO A 26 24.35 -21.09 -18.27
CA PRO A 26 23.62 -20.49 -19.39
C PRO A 26 23.77 -21.30 -20.68
N VAL A 27 22.66 -21.58 -21.36
CA VAL A 27 22.67 -22.17 -22.71
C VAL A 27 22.61 -21.05 -23.75
N GLY A 28 23.66 -20.97 -24.56
CA GLY A 28 23.86 -19.98 -25.61
C GLY A 28 22.89 -20.08 -26.78
N CYS A 29 22.66 -18.93 -27.41
CA CYS A 29 21.85 -18.77 -28.60
C CYS A 29 22.65 -19.19 -29.84
N SER A 30 22.22 -20.28 -30.50
CA SER A 30 22.77 -20.73 -31.77
C SER A 30 21.65 -21.01 -32.76
N SER A 31 21.34 -20.04 -33.63
CA SER A 31 20.96 -20.25 -35.04
C SER A 31 20.49 -18.94 -35.70
N CYS A 32 21.37 -18.35 -36.50
CA CYS A 32 20.98 -17.42 -37.58
C CYS A 32 21.32 -18.12 -38.89
N GLY A 33 20.28 -18.59 -39.59
CA GLY A 33 20.40 -19.20 -40.90
C GLY A 33 19.22 -18.79 -41.78
N SER A 34 19.56 -18.17 -42.92
CA SER A 34 18.79 -18.02 -44.16
C SER A 34 17.40 -17.33 -44.14
N GLN A 35 17.41 -16.14 -44.74
CA GLN A 35 16.44 -15.52 -45.67
C GLN A 35 14.94 -15.89 -45.61
N SER A 36 14.14 -14.80 -45.61
CA SER A 36 12.73 -14.66 -46.02
C SER A 36 11.63 -14.89 -44.96
N ALA A 37 11.39 -13.90 -44.08
CA ALA A 37 10.07 -13.70 -43.47
C ALA A 37 9.85 -12.30 -42.86
N LYS A 38 9.01 -11.52 -43.55
CA LYS A 38 7.95 -10.61 -43.06
C LYS A 38 8.30 -9.30 -42.28
N PRO A 39 7.73 -8.14 -42.71
CA PRO A 39 7.82 -6.85 -41.99
C PRO A 39 6.99 -6.77 -40.68
N ARG A 40 6.47 -7.89 -40.16
CA ARG A 40 5.74 -7.95 -38.88
C ARG A 40 6.66 -8.03 -37.66
N CYS A 41 7.85 -8.64 -37.79
CA CYS A 41 8.80 -8.77 -36.68
C CYS A 41 9.41 -7.41 -36.29
N CYS A 42 9.66 -6.52 -37.26
CA CYS A 42 10.14 -5.17 -36.98
C CYS A 42 9.07 -4.27 -36.34
N ARG A 43 7.76 -4.48 -36.61
CA ARG A 43 6.69 -3.74 -35.91
C ARG A 43 6.49 -4.21 -34.47
N ALA A 44 6.59 -5.52 -34.21
CA ALA A 44 6.54 -6.08 -32.86
C ALA A 44 7.74 -5.59 -32.02
N LYS A 45 8.96 -5.62 -32.58
CA LYS A 45 10.14 -5.03 -31.91
C LYS A 45 10.02 -3.52 -31.70
N ARG A 46 9.37 -2.78 -32.60
CA ARG A 46 9.16 -1.33 -32.43
C ARG A 46 8.09 -1.00 -31.39
N ALA A 47 7.10 -1.87 -31.21
CA ALA A 47 6.09 -1.78 -30.14
C ALA A 47 6.65 -2.22 -28.78
N GLU A 48 7.52 -3.25 -28.75
CA GLU A 48 8.28 -3.63 -27.55
C GLU A 48 9.31 -2.55 -27.18
N LEU A 49 9.98 -1.94 -28.17
CA LEU A 49 10.87 -0.80 -27.94
C LEU A 49 10.11 0.46 -27.52
N SER A 50 8.88 0.72 -28.02
CA SER A 50 8.07 1.86 -27.54
C SER A 50 7.47 1.61 -26.15
N ASN A 51 7.13 0.37 -25.81
CA ASN A 51 6.72 0.00 -24.44
C ASN A 51 7.91 0.06 -23.45
N ASN A 52 9.11 -0.30 -23.89
CA ASN A 52 10.32 -0.13 -23.07
C ASN A 52 10.73 1.35 -22.96
N PHE A 53 10.51 2.17 -23.98
CA PHE A 53 10.83 3.61 -23.93
C PHE A 53 9.91 4.40 -22.99
N MET A 54 8.67 3.92 -22.75
CA MET A 54 7.77 4.49 -21.74
C MET A 54 8.12 4.02 -20.32
N ARG A 55 8.79 2.87 -20.16
CA ARG A 55 9.40 2.42 -18.89
C ARG A 55 10.63 3.23 -18.48
N ASP A 56 11.22 3.98 -19.41
CA ASP A 56 12.40 4.82 -19.19
C ASP A 56 12.06 6.25 -18.74
N MET A 57 10.79 6.58 -18.46
CA MET A 57 10.43 7.82 -17.77
C MET A 57 10.39 7.58 -16.25
N GLU A 58 11.26 8.29 -15.56
CA GLU A 58 11.40 8.33 -14.11
C GLU A 58 10.05 8.66 -13.44
N CYS A 59 9.43 7.69 -12.77
CA CYS A 59 8.15 7.90 -12.08
C CYS A 59 8.40 8.42 -10.66
N ARG A 60 7.95 9.66 -10.39
CA ARG A 60 8.27 10.38 -9.15
C ARG A 60 7.08 10.43 -8.19
N VAL A 61 7.34 10.08 -6.93
CA VAL A 61 6.37 9.98 -5.85
C VAL A 61 6.69 11.01 -4.77
N LEU A 62 5.72 11.87 -4.42
CA LEU A 62 5.77 12.67 -3.21
C LEU A 62 5.08 11.91 -2.07
N SER A 63 5.85 11.40 -1.11
CA SER A 63 5.33 10.66 0.05
C SER A 63 5.33 11.53 1.31
N ILE A 64 4.15 11.84 1.84
CA ILE A 64 3.96 12.67 3.04
C ILE A 64 3.40 11.80 4.17
N GLN A 65 4.29 11.30 5.04
CA GLN A 65 3.93 10.35 6.10
C GLN A 65 4.86 10.50 7.32
N SER A 66 4.62 9.71 8.36
CA SER A 66 5.50 9.67 9.54
C SER A 66 6.90 9.12 9.22
N HIS A 67 7.90 9.47 10.04
CA HIS A 67 9.23 8.86 10.02
C HIS A 67 9.68 8.44 11.42
N VAL A 68 10.39 7.31 11.49
CA VAL A 68 10.96 6.77 12.73
C VAL A 68 12.44 6.43 12.57
N VAL A 69 13.24 6.75 13.59
CA VAL A 69 14.67 6.39 13.62
C VAL A 69 14.83 4.86 13.63
N ARG A 70 14.13 4.16 14.53
CA ARG A 70 14.09 2.70 14.61
C ARG A 70 12.72 2.16 14.20
N GLY A 71 12.74 1.08 13.43
CA GLY A 71 11.54 0.38 12.98
C GLY A 71 11.11 0.74 11.56
N TYR A 72 9.96 0.21 11.14
CA TYR A 72 9.38 0.44 9.81
C TYR A 72 7.89 0.80 9.91
N VAL A 73 7.62 2.11 9.88
CA VAL A 73 6.27 2.71 9.76
C VAL A 73 6.38 3.99 8.92
N GLY A 74 5.27 4.47 8.38
CA GLY A 74 5.19 5.65 7.51
C GLY A 74 6.15 5.59 6.33
N ASN A 75 6.82 6.70 6.04
CA ASN A 75 7.80 6.82 4.95
C ASN A 75 8.90 5.76 5.05
N LYS A 76 9.29 5.32 6.25
CA LYS A 76 10.30 4.28 6.37
C LYS A 76 9.79 2.90 5.93
N SER A 77 8.48 2.66 6.03
CA SER A 77 7.83 1.46 5.49
C SER A 77 7.52 1.58 4.00
N ALA A 78 7.25 2.79 3.50
CA ALA A 78 6.85 3.03 2.11
C ALA A 78 8.03 3.28 1.15
N SER A 79 9.04 4.08 1.54
CA SER A 79 10.08 4.53 0.61
C SER A 79 10.98 3.41 0.12
N PHE A 80 11.44 2.50 1.00
CA PHE A 80 12.31 1.41 0.59
C PHE A 80 11.65 0.48 -0.44
N PRO A 81 10.40 -0.02 -0.22
CA PRO A 81 9.74 -0.82 -1.24
C PRO A 81 9.57 -0.10 -2.58
N LEU A 82 9.19 1.17 -2.57
CA LEU A 82 9.01 1.96 -3.79
C LEU A 82 10.34 2.16 -4.55
N GLN A 83 11.42 2.50 -3.84
CA GLN A 83 12.75 2.64 -4.43
C GLN A 83 13.24 1.34 -5.06
N VAL A 84 13.02 0.23 -4.36
CA VAL A 84 13.36 -1.11 -4.86
C VAL A 84 12.53 -1.49 -6.09
N MET A 85 11.30 -0.99 -6.19
CA MET A 85 10.41 -1.13 -7.34
C MET A 85 10.72 -0.16 -8.49
N GLY A 86 11.73 0.72 -8.34
CA GLY A 86 12.18 1.64 -9.39
C GLY A 86 11.52 3.01 -9.41
N PHE A 87 10.78 3.39 -8.35
CA PHE A 87 10.21 4.73 -8.21
C PHE A 87 11.22 5.70 -7.58
N GLU A 88 11.19 6.96 -8.03
CA GLU A 88 11.92 8.04 -7.37
C GLU A 88 11.04 8.66 -6.28
N VAL A 89 11.51 8.62 -5.04
CA VAL A 89 10.68 8.93 -3.87
C VAL A 89 11.21 10.15 -3.13
N ASP A 90 10.46 11.25 -3.21
CA ASP A 90 10.67 12.42 -2.38
C ASP A 90 9.81 12.29 -1.13
N SER A 91 10.44 12.33 0.05
CA SER A 91 9.77 12.07 1.33
C SER A 91 9.69 13.34 2.17
N ILE A 92 8.48 13.78 2.50
CA ILE A 92 8.24 14.77 3.57
C ILE A 92 7.80 14.03 4.83
N ASN A 93 8.60 14.16 5.89
CA ASN A 93 8.36 13.45 7.14
C ASN A 93 7.47 14.29 8.07
N SER A 94 6.19 13.93 8.20
CA SER A 94 5.22 14.66 9.04
C SER A 94 5.57 14.62 10.54
N VAL A 95 6.31 13.59 10.96
CA VAL A 95 6.91 13.47 12.28
C VAL A 95 8.27 12.82 12.17
N GLN A 96 9.14 13.07 13.14
CA GLN A 96 10.37 12.31 13.33
C GLN A 96 10.42 11.80 14.77
N PHE A 97 10.06 10.53 14.97
CA PHE A 97 10.10 9.88 16.28
C PHE A 97 11.27 8.90 16.40
N SER A 98 11.62 8.54 17.63
CA SER A 98 12.61 7.50 17.92
C SER A 98 12.18 6.14 17.37
N ASN A 99 10.89 5.85 17.42
CA ASN A 99 10.24 4.57 17.12
C ASN A 99 8.72 4.78 17.07
N HIS A 100 7.97 3.79 16.58
CA HIS A 100 6.51 3.87 16.55
C HIS A 100 5.91 3.84 17.96
N THR A 101 4.68 4.34 18.10
CA THR A 101 4.00 4.55 19.40
C THR A 101 3.51 3.26 20.08
N GLY A 102 3.73 2.11 19.44
CA GLY A 102 3.47 0.78 20.03
C GLY A 102 4.55 0.32 21.00
N TYR A 103 5.67 1.05 21.09
CA TYR A 103 6.67 0.86 22.15
C TYR A 103 6.20 1.51 23.46
N ALA A 104 6.73 1.01 24.58
CA ALA A 104 6.46 1.59 25.90
C ALA A 104 6.91 3.07 26.02
N HIS A 105 7.96 3.45 25.29
CA HIS A 105 8.48 4.81 25.25
C HIS A 105 8.79 5.23 23.82
N TRP A 106 8.50 6.49 23.53
CA TRP A 106 8.83 7.16 22.28
C TRP A 106 9.02 8.67 22.53
N LYS A 107 9.83 9.32 21.71
CA LYS A 107 10.10 10.77 21.73
C LYS A 107 10.32 11.26 20.31
N GLY A 108 10.12 12.56 20.09
CA GLY A 108 10.56 13.22 18.87
C GLY A 108 9.76 14.47 18.55
N GLN A 109 9.81 14.88 17.30
CA GLN A 109 9.28 16.14 16.80
C GLN A 109 8.16 15.89 15.79
N VAL A 110 7.33 16.91 15.60
CA VAL A 110 6.19 16.90 14.67
C VAL A 110 6.31 18.14 13.80
N VAL A 111 6.12 17.96 12.50
CA VAL A 111 6.07 19.03 11.51
C VAL A 111 4.67 19.65 11.52
N THR A 112 4.63 20.97 11.65
CA THR A 112 3.41 21.80 11.58
C THR A 112 3.00 22.07 10.13
N ALA A 113 1.80 22.61 9.92
CA ALA A 113 1.35 23.01 8.59
C ALA A 113 2.26 24.07 7.96
N ASP A 114 2.74 25.04 8.75
CA ASP A 114 3.67 26.07 8.29
C ASP A 114 5.02 25.48 7.85
N GLU A 115 5.55 24.53 8.63
CA GLU A 115 6.80 23.84 8.27
C GLU A 115 6.64 22.96 7.02
N LEU A 116 5.49 22.30 6.84
CA LEU A 116 5.14 21.60 5.60
C LEU A 116 5.11 22.58 4.41
N HIS A 117 4.48 23.73 4.58
CA HIS A 117 4.43 24.77 3.56
C HIS A 117 5.83 25.26 3.17
N VAL A 118 6.72 25.51 4.14
CA VAL A 118 8.11 25.91 3.89
C VAL A 118 8.86 24.88 3.04
N LEU A 119 8.68 23.58 3.32
CA LEU A 119 9.32 22.52 2.52
C LEU A 119 8.76 22.49 1.09
N TYR A 120 7.44 22.54 0.94
CA TYR A 120 6.81 22.53 -0.38
C TYR A 120 7.14 23.78 -1.19
N GLU A 121 7.15 24.97 -0.57
CA GLU A 121 7.59 26.22 -1.18
C GLU A 121 9.03 26.10 -1.68
N GLY A 122 9.94 25.50 -0.90
CA GLY A 122 11.31 25.24 -1.33
C GLY A 122 11.41 24.41 -2.61
N ILE A 123 10.62 23.35 -2.74
CA ILE A 123 10.54 22.50 -3.94
C ILE A 123 9.96 23.30 -5.12
N LYS A 124 8.91 24.09 -4.86
CA LYS A 124 8.23 24.94 -5.85
C LYS A 124 9.13 26.05 -6.40
N LEU A 125 9.88 26.74 -5.55
CA LEU A 125 10.83 27.80 -5.94
C LEU A 125 11.94 27.28 -6.85
N ASN A 126 12.31 26.01 -6.69
CA ASN A 126 13.29 25.34 -7.55
C ASN A 126 12.68 24.71 -8.81
N ASN A 127 11.37 24.85 -9.02
CA ASN A 127 10.63 24.27 -10.15
C ASN A 127 10.85 22.75 -10.27
N VAL A 128 10.86 22.05 -9.13
CA VAL A 128 10.99 20.59 -9.03
C VAL A 128 9.77 19.94 -8.37
N ASN A 129 8.64 20.65 -8.33
CA ASN A 129 7.35 20.16 -7.80
C ASN A 129 6.53 19.42 -8.87
N HIS A 130 7.19 18.55 -9.64
CA HIS A 130 6.56 17.74 -10.69
C HIS A 130 6.51 16.28 -10.23
N TYR A 131 5.31 15.75 -10.04
CA TYR A 131 5.07 14.42 -9.48
C TYR A 131 4.07 13.64 -10.33
N ASP A 132 4.25 12.32 -10.36
CA ASP A 132 3.30 11.38 -10.96
C ASP A 132 2.37 10.80 -9.89
N TYR A 133 2.86 10.67 -8.67
CA TYR A 133 2.09 10.17 -7.53
C TYR A 133 2.27 11.07 -6.31
N VAL A 134 1.19 11.14 -5.52
CA VAL A 134 1.25 11.55 -4.11
C VAL A 134 0.81 10.38 -3.27
N LEU A 135 1.53 10.10 -2.18
CA LEU A 135 1.20 9.05 -1.22
C LEU A 135 1.11 9.64 0.19
N THR A 136 -0.05 9.51 0.84
CA THR A 136 -0.25 9.98 2.22
C THR A 136 -0.79 8.88 3.11
N GLY A 137 -0.44 8.95 4.39
CA GLY A 137 -0.96 8.07 5.43
C GLY A 137 -1.18 8.81 6.74
N TYR A 138 -0.72 8.24 7.85
CA TYR A 138 -0.94 8.77 9.20
C TYR A 138 -0.68 10.29 9.32
N THR A 139 -1.73 11.01 9.69
CA THR A 139 -1.72 12.45 10.02
C THR A 139 -2.46 12.66 11.35
N ARG A 140 -2.00 13.62 12.16
CA ARG A 140 -2.57 13.89 13.50
C ARG A 140 -3.11 15.30 13.69
N ASP A 141 -2.99 16.15 12.67
CA ASP A 141 -3.29 17.57 12.75
C ASP A 141 -4.15 18.01 11.57
N THR A 142 -5.24 18.73 11.86
CA THR A 142 -6.20 19.16 10.84
C THR A 142 -5.57 20.16 9.86
N SER A 143 -4.82 21.14 10.35
CA SER A 143 -4.20 22.15 9.48
C SER A 143 -3.15 21.54 8.57
N PHE A 144 -2.41 20.53 9.06
CA PHE A 144 -1.48 19.75 8.26
C PHE A 144 -2.21 19.01 7.14
N LEU A 145 -3.32 18.33 7.46
CA LEU A 145 -4.09 17.58 6.47
C LEU A 145 -4.74 18.51 5.42
N GLU A 146 -5.21 19.68 5.83
CA GLU A 146 -5.73 20.70 4.90
C GLU A 146 -4.64 21.22 3.96
N MET A 147 -3.44 21.50 4.47
CA MET A 147 -2.29 21.89 3.64
C MET A 147 -1.89 20.78 2.64
N VAL A 148 -1.98 19.50 3.04
CA VAL A 148 -1.76 18.37 2.12
C VAL A 148 -2.79 18.39 0.98
N VAL A 149 -4.07 18.68 1.26
CA VAL A 149 -5.10 18.81 0.22
C VAL A 149 -4.77 19.95 -0.74
N ASP A 150 -4.36 21.12 -0.22
CA ASP A 150 -3.98 22.27 -1.05
C ASP A 150 -2.79 21.92 -1.98
N ILE A 151 -1.79 21.22 -1.46
CA ILE A 151 -0.64 20.73 -2.24
C ILE A 151 -1.10 19.76 -3.33
N VAL A 152 -1.92 18.75 -3.00
CA VAL A 152 -2.42 17.77 -3.98
C VAL A 152 -3.20 18.45 -5.09
N GLN A 153 -4.07 19.41 -4.76
CA GLN A 153 -4.84 20.15 -5.75
C GLN A 153 -3.93 20.97 -6.68
N GLU A 154 -2.93 21.65 -6.13
CA GLU A 154 -1.93 22.38 -6.94
C GLU A 154 -1.19 21.43 -7.89
N LEU A 155 -0.73 20.29 -7.39
CA LEU A 155 -0.02 19.30 -8.19
C LEU A 155 -0.91 18.67 -9.27
N LYS A 156 -2.18 18.39 -8.98
CA LYS A 156 -3.16 17.91 -9.98
C LYS A 156 -3.49 18.96 -11.04
N MET A 157 -3.49 20.25 -10.70
CA MET A 157 -3.63 21.32 -11.70
C MET A 157 -2.43 21.38 -12.64
N ALA A 158 -1.22 21.11 -12.13
CA ALA A 158 0.00 21.06 -12.93
C ALA A 158 0.12 19.77 -13.76
N ASN A 159 -0.31 18.64 -13.20
CA ASN A 159 -0.34 17.33 -13.84
C ASN A 159 -1.72 16.66 -13.62
N PRO A 160 -2.66 16.78 -14.58
CA PRO A 160 -3.98 16.14 -14.47
C PRO A 160 -3.96 14.62 -14.44
N ASN A 161 -2.83 13.98 -14.78
CA ASN A 161 -2.65 12.52 -14.71
C ASN A 161 -2.03 12.06 -13.37
N LEU A 162 -1.73 12.99 -12.45
CA LEU A 162 -1.20 12.65 -11.14
C LEU A 162 -2.20 11.78 -10.38
N VAL A 163 -1.69 10.70 -9.78
CA VAL A 163 -2.48 9.77 -8.96
C VAL A 163 -2.19 10.00 -7.49
N TYR A 164 -3.22 10.37 -6.73
CA TYR A 164 -3.17 10.52 -5.29
C TYR A 164 -3.66 9.23 -4.59
N VAL A 165 -2.73 8.56 -3.91
CA VAL A 165 -2.99 7.41 -3.05
C VAL A 165 -3.08 7.86 -1.59
N CYS A 166 -4.23 7.63 -0.97
CA CYS A 166 -4.48 8.01 0.41
C CYS A 166 -4.82 6.79 1.27
N ASP A 167 -4.04 6.55 2.31
CA ASP A 167 -4.45 5.71 3.43
C ASP A 167 -5.19 6.56 4.48
N PRO A 168 -6.53 6.47 4.62
CA PRO A 168 -7.33 7.35 5.45
C PRO A 168 -7.31 6.94 6.93
N VAL A 169 -6.11 7.00 7.52
CA VAL A 169 -5.81 6.50 8.86
C VAL A 169 -6.61 7.24 9.94
N LEU A 170 -7.72 6.66 10.38
CA LEU A 170 -8.63 7.24 11.38
C LEU A 170 -8.71 6.39 12.65
N GLY A 171 -8.73 5.07 12.51
CA GLY A 171 -9.05 4.19 13.62
C GLY A 171 -9.10 2.72 13.24
N ASP A 172 -9.33 1.90 14.24
CA ASP A 172 -9.50 0.45 14.08
C ASP A 172 -10.39 -0.08 15.22
N HIS A 173 -10.98 -1.26 15.04
CA HIS A 173 -11.79 -1.96 16.05
C HIS A 173 -12.86 -1.09 16.74
N GLY A 174 -13.56 -0.25 15.96
CA GLY A 174 -14.66 0.57 16.47
C GLY A 174 -14.24 1.84 17.20
N SER A 175 -12.96 2.22 17.17
CA SER A 175 -12.48 3.43 17.84
C SER A 175 -11.46 4.21 17.00
N MET A 176 -11.65 5.53 16.94
CA MET A 176 -10.63 6.43 16.40
C MET A 176 -9.43 6.52 17.34
N TYR A 177 -8.22 6.44 16.78
CA TYR A 177 -6.99 6.71 17.53
C TYR A 177 -6.30 8.00 17.11
N VAL A 178 -6.87 8.72 16.13
CA VAL A 178 -6.51 10.10 15.76
C VAL A 178 -7.55 11.09 16.30
N PRO A 179 -7.23 12.39 16.39
CA PRO A 179 -8.20 13.41 16.78
C PRO A 179 -9.48 13.38 15.93
N GLN A 180 -10.65 13.45 16.57
CA GLN A 180 -11.96 13.33 15.91
C GLN A 180 -12.21 14.41 14.84
N ASN A 181 -11.56 15.57 14.97
CA ASN A 181 -11.64 16.67 14.01
C ASN A 181 -10.94 16.39 12.67
N LEU A 182 -10.21 15.28 12.53
CA LEU A 182 -9.68 14.83 11.23
C LEU A 182 -10.75 14.16 10.36
N TYR A 183 -11.77 13.55 10.97
CA TYR A 183 -12.80 12.83 10.23
C TYR A 183 -13.50 13.69 9.15
N PRO A 184 -14.01 14.91 9.48
CA PRO A 184 -14.63 15.76 8.48
C PRO A 184 -13.67 16.15 7.35
N VAL A 185 -12.40 16.37 7.67
CA VAL A 185 -11.38 16.74 6.66
C VAL A 185 -11.12 15.58 5.70
N TYR A 186 -10.96 14.36 6.21
CA TYR A 186 -10.83 13.20 5.35
C TYR A 186 -12.05 13.05 4.43
N LYS A 187 -13.26 13.12 5.00
CA LYS A 187 -14.50 12.92 4.26
C LYS A 187 -14.77 13.99 3.21
N ASP A 188 -14.61 15.26 3.57
CA ASP A 188 -15.09 16.39 2.78
C ASP A 188 -14.00 17.03 1.91
N LYS A 189 -12.72 16.76 2.20
CA LYS A 189 -11.58 17.39 1.50
C LYS A 189 -10.59 16.39 0.90
N VAL A 190 -10.24 15.33 1.62
CA VAL A 190 -9.20 14.37 1.17
C VAL A 190 -9.75 13.34 0.20
N VAL A 191 -10.77 12.58 0.60
CA VAL A 191 -11.39 11.53 -0.24
C VAL A 191 -11.86 12.09 -1.59
N PRO A 192 -12.45 13.30 -1.67
CA PRO A 192 -12.86 13.87 -2.96
C PRO A 192 -11.75 14.14 -3.97
N VAL A 193 -10.49 14.24 -3.53
CA VAL A 193 -9.35 14.46 -4.43
C VAL A 193 -8.45 13.24 -4.57
N ALA A 194 -8.71 12.15 -3.81
CA ALA A 194 -7.97 10.90 -3.88
C ALA A 194 -8.43 10.05 -5.08
N ASP A 195 -7.49 9.34 -5.70
CA ASP A 195 -7.77 8.41 -6.81
C ASP A 195 -7.78 6.95 -6.32
N ILE A 196 -6.95 6.66 -5.31
CA ILE A 196 -6.87 5.35 -4.67
C ILE A 196 -6.97 5.54 -3.15
N ILE A 197 -7.86 4.78 -2.50
CA ILE A 197 -7.92 4.73 -1.03
C ILE A 197 -7.82 3.31 -0.48
N THR A 198 -7.19 3.18 0.69
CA THR A 198 -6.93 1.89 1.36
C THR A 198 -7.55 1.78 2.77
N PRO A 199 -8.82 2.14 2.99
CA PRO A 199 -9.41 2.08 4.33
C PRO A 199 -9.46 0.64 4.86
N ASN A 200 -9.42 0.47 6.17
CA ASN A 200 -9.96 -0.74 6.80
C ASN A 200 -11.51 -0.67 6.89
N GLN A 201 -12.18 -1.74 7.35
CA GLN A 201 -13.64 -1.74 7.49
C GLN A 201 -14.16 -0.58 8.32
N PHE A 202 -13.59 -0.33 9.51
CA PHE A 202 -14.04 0.73 10.40
C PHE A 202 -13.95 2.11 9.74
N GLU A 203 -12.87 2.37 9.03
CA GLU A 203 -12.65 3.63 8.31
C GLU A 203 -13.63 3.79 7.15
N ALA A 204 -13.88 2.72 6.39
CA ALA A 204 -14.86 2.72 5.30
C ALA A 204 -16.29 2.97 5.82
N GLU A 205 -16.66 2.34 6.94
CA GLU A 205 -17.95 2.56 7.62
C GLU A 205 -18.08 4.01 8.11
N LEU A 206 -17.02 4.56 8.70
CA LEU A 206 -16.99 5.92 9.23
C LEU A 206 -17.13 6.96 8.11
N LEU A 207 -16.39 6.80 7.01
CA LEU A 207 -16.42 7.71 5.86
C LEU A 207 -17.79 7.72 5.18
N THR A 208 -18.41 6.55 5.01
CA THR A 208 -19.70 6.42 4.32
C THR A 208 -20.92 6.55 5.23
N GLY A 209 -20.74 6.41 6.55
CA GLY A 209 -21.84 6.35 7.52
C GLY A 209 -22.67 5.06 7.41
N LYS A 210 -22.12 4.00 6.81
CA LYS A 210 -22.83 2.73 6.55
C LYS A 210 -22.04 1.54 7.06
N ASN A 211 -22.68 0.73 7.89
CA ASN A 211 -22.09 -0.49 8.46
C ASN A 211 -21.95 -1.60 7.41
N ILE A 212 -20.90 -2.40 7.57
CA ILE A 212 -20.59 -3.57 6.75
C ILE A 212 -20.82 -4.81 7.60
N SER A 213 -21.83 -5.61 7.25
CA SER A 213 -22.09 -6.90 7.91
C SER A 213 -22.08 -8.06 6.90
N THR A 214 -22.17 -7.76 5.62
CA THR A 214 -22.15 -8.72 4.52
C THR A 214 -21.25 -8.25 3.37
N GLU A 215 -20.86 -9.17 2.49
CA GLU A 215 -20.12 -8.85 1.26
C GLU A 215 -20.89 -7.86 0.38
N LYS A 216 -22.23 -7.95 0.37
CA LYS A 216 -23.09 -7.00 -0.34
C LYS A 216 -22.98 -5.59 0.25
N ASP A 217 -23.00 -5.46 1.57
CA ASP A 217 -22.85 -4.15 2.22
C ASP A 217 -21.49 -3.53 1.89
N ALA A 218 -20.43 -4.33 1.89
CA ALA A 218 -19.09 -3.86 1.52
C ALA A 218 -19.01 -3.38 0.07
N VAL A 219 -19.66 -4.08 -0.87
CA VAL A 219 -19.79 -3.62 -2.26
C VAL A 219 -20.54 -2.30 -2.33
N GLU A 220 -21.66 -2.16 -1.60
CA GLU A 220 -22.43 -0.92 -1.54
C GLU A 220 -21.61 0.24 -0.91
N VAL A 221 -20.79 -0.04 0.10
CA VAL A 221 -19.86 0.94 0.72
C VAL A 221 -18.76 1.37 -0.26
N MET A 222 -18.15 0.44 -0.99
CA MET A 222 -17.18 0.80 -2.04
C MET A 222 -17.81 1.65 -3.13
N ASP A 223 -19.06 1.40 -3.52
CA ASP A 223 -19.79 2.24 -4.47
C ASP A 223 -20.06 3.65 -3.95
N LEU A 224 -20.37 3.80 -2.66
CA LEU A 224 -20.49 5.11 -2.02
C LEU A 224 -19.15 5.84 -2.00
N LEU A 225 -18.06 5.15 -1.67
CA LEU A 225 -16.71 5.72 -1.68
C LEU A 225 -16.30 6.16 -3.09
N HIS A 226 -16.58 5.37 -4.12
CA HIS A 226 -16.33 5.79 -5.50
C HIS A 226 -17.09 7.06 -5.87
N ASN A 227 -18.33 7.21 -5.40
CA ASN A 227 -19.12 8.42 -5.65
C ASN A 227 -18.59 9.64 -4.88
N MET A 228 -17.74 9.44 -3.87
CA MET A 228 -17.07 10.53 -3.17
C MET A 228 -15.84 11.05 -3.93
N GLY A 229 -15.19 10.24 -4.78
CA GLY A 229 -13.98 10.64 -5.50
C GLY A 229 -13.18 9.49 -6.11
N PRO A 230 -12.65 8.53 -5.32
CA PRO A 230 -11.64 7.59 -5.78
C PRO A 230 -12.18 6.55 -6.76
N ASP A 231 -11.45 6.34 -7.86
CA ASP A 231 -11.75 5.27 -8.82
C ASP A 231 -11.31 3.89 -8.33
N THR A 232 -10.36 3.81 -7.39
CA THR A 232 -9.93 2.54 -6.78
C THR A 232 -10.10 2.57 -5.26
N VAL A 233 -10.80 1.58 -4.72
CA VAL A 233 -11.04 1.41 -3.29
C VAL A 233 -10.63 -0.01 -2.90
N VAL A 234 -9.77 -0.14 -1.89
CA VAL A 234 -9.44 -1.43 -1.30
C VAL A 234 -9.72 -1.41 0.20
N ILE A 235 -10.74 -2.15 0.62
CA ILE A 235 -10.99 -2.42 2.04
C ILE A 235 -9.96 -3.46 2.48
N THR A 236 -8.92 -3.00 3.18
CA THR A 236 -7.70 -3.77 3.47
C THR A 236 -7.95 -4.95 4.40
N SER A 237 -8.88 -4.80 5.34
CA SER A 237 -9.33 -5.87 6.23
C SER A 237 -10.76 -5.62 6.73
N SER A 238 -11.50 -6.70 6.90
CA SER A 238 -12.86 -6.70 7.44
C SER A 238 -13.11 -7.93 8.34
N ASP A 239 -14.11 -7.80 9.21
CA ASP A 239 -14.63 -8.87 10.08
C ASP A 239 -15.70 -9.72 9.38
N LEU A 240 -15.83 -9.61 8.05
CA LEU A 240 -16.71 -10.47 7.26
C LEU A 240 -16.33 -11.95 7.42
N PRO A 241 -17.32 -12.87 7.44
CA PRO A 241 -17.04 -14.28 7.56
C PRO A 241 -16.21 -14.79 6.35
N PRO A 242 -15.03 -15.38 6.60
CA PRO A 242 -14.21 -15.99 5.56
C PRO A 242 -14.79 -17.33 5.09
N ARG A 243 -14.63 -17.66 3.81
CA ARG A 243 -15.03 -18.94 3.20
C ARG A 243 -14.02 -20.04 3.54
N LEU A 244 -12.75 -19.69 3.75
CA LEU A 244 -11.65 -20.60 4.08
C LEU A 244 -11.52 -20.87 5.61
N GLY A 245 -12.43 -20.31 6.42
CA GLY A 245 -12.52 -20.52 7.87
C GLY A 245 -11.91 -19.40 8.71
N ASP A 246 -12.21 -19.39 10.01
CA ASP A 246 -12.00 -18.25 10.93
C ASP A 246 -10.55 -17.75 11.08
N ARG A 247 -9.58 -18.53 10.59
CA ARG A 247 -8.16 -18.17 10.53
C ARG A 247 -7.83 -17.20 9.39
N PHE A 248 -8.80 -16.76 8.61
CA PHE A 248 -8.61 -15.80 7.52
C PHE A 248 -9.33 -14.48 7.80
N LEU A 249 -8.78 -13.39 7.28
CA LEU A 249 -9.40 -12.08 7.15
C LEU A 249 -9.92 -11.92 5.73
N VAL A 250 -10.96 -11.11 5.55
CA VAL A 250 -11.50 -10.80 4.22
C VAL A 250 -11.06 -9.39 3.84
N SER A 251 -10.47 -9.26 2.66
CA SER A 251 -10.23 -7.99 1.97
C SER A 251 -11.06 -7.95 0.69
N LEU A 252 -11.51 -6.75 0.34
CA LEU A 252 -12.32 -6.48 -0.84
C LEU A 252 -11.71 -5.32 -1.62
N GLY A 253 -11.68 -5.44 -2.94
CA GLY A 253 -11.21 -4.38 -3.83
C GLY A 253 -12.24 -4.07 -4.90
N SER A 254 -12.34 -2.80 -5.29
CA SER A 254 -13.19 -2.32 -6.38
C SER A 254 -12.44 -1.24 -7.16
N GLN A 255 -12.39 -1.39 -8.49
CA GLN A 255 -11.81 -0.41 -9.40
C GLN A 255 -12.82 -0.05 -10.48
N ARG A 256 -13.10 1.24 -10.65
CA ARG A 256 -13.82 1.81 -11.80
C ARG A 256 -12.80 2.22 -12.85
N ILE A 257 -12.97 1.71 -14.07
CA ILE A 257 -12.15 2.10 -15.22
C ILE A 257 -13.01 2.99 -16.10
N VAL A 258 -12.75 4.30 -16.06
CA VAL A 258 -13.48 5.28 -16.86
C VAL A 258 -12.98 5.25 -18.30
N MET A 259 -13.90 5.07 -19.24
CA MET A 259 -13.64 5.08 -20.68
C MET A 259 -13.71 6.52 -21.23
N PRO A 260 -13.11 6.79 -22.41
CA PRO A 260 -13.12 8.13 -23.01
C PRO A 260 -14.51 8.72 -23.30
N ASP A 261 -15.53 7.88 -23.40
CA ASP A 261 -16.93 8.29 -23.61
C ASP A 261 -17.68 8.62 -22.30
N GLY A 262 -16.99 8.55 -21.16
CA GLY A 262 -17.54 8.81 -19.84
C GLY A 262 -18.27 7.61 -19.21
N THR A 263 -18.37 6.48 -19.90
CA THR A 263 -18.84 5.23 -19.30
C THR A 263 -17.72 4.61 -18.45
N PHE A 264 -18.06 3.66 -17.57
CA PHE A 264 -17.06 2.93 -16.80
C PHE A 264 -17.39 1.45 -16.70
N THR A 265 -16.35 0.63 -16.58
CA THR A 265 -16.46 -0.76 -16.12
C THR A 265 -15.97 -0.87 -14.69
N THR A 266 -16.51 -1.83 -13.93
CA THR A 266 -16.08 -2.07 -12.55
C THR A 266 -15.51 -3.48 -12.43
N GLN A 267 -14.27 -3.59 -11.95
CA GLN A 267 -13.70 -4.86 -11.49
C GLN A 267 -13.81 -4.92 -9.97
N ARG A 268 -14.38 -6.01 -9.45
CA ARG A 268 -14.46 -6.27 -8.01
C ARG A 268 -13.81 -7.58 -7.67
N ILE A 269 -13.07 -7.58 -6.57
CA ILE A 269 -12.33 -8.74 -6.10
C ILE A 269 -12.52 -8.95 -4.61
N ARG A 270 -12.37 -10.20 -4.18
CA ARG A 270 -12.29 -10.64 -2.79
C ARG A 270 -11.03 -11.47 -2.59
N ILE A 271 -10.30 -11.20 -1.52
CA ILE A 271 -9.10 -11.94 -1.12
C ILE A 271 -9.27 -12.39 0.33
N GLU A 272 -8.90 -13.65 0.61
CA GLU A 272 -8.88 -14.18 1.98
C GLU A 272 -7.44 -14.36 2.44
N VAL A 273 -7.06 -13.61 3.47
CA VAL A 273 -5.68 -13.48 3.94
C VAL A 273 -5.52 -14.22 5.27
N PRO A 274 -4.55 -15.14 5.42
CA PRO A 274 -4.30 -15.81 6.69
C PRO A 274 -4.00 -14.80 7.80
N LYS A 275 -4.72 -14.92 8.92
CA LYS A 275 -4.43 -14.21 10.17
C LYS A 275 -3.09 -14.65 10.71
N VAL A 276 -2.36 -13.71 11.27
CA VAL A 276 -1.14 -13.97 12.04
C VAL A 276 -1.39 -13.52 13.46
N ASP A 277 -1.08 -14.39 14.43
CA ASP A 277 -1.27 -14.14 15.86
C ASP A 277 -0.17 -13.21 16.41
N ALA A 278 -0.13 -12.00 15.87
CA ALA A 278 0.76 -10.93 16.29
C ALA A 278 0.24 -9.58 15.81
N VAL A 279 0.73 -8.56 16.50
CA VAL A 279 0.35 -7.17 16.33
C VAL A 279 1.46 -6.47 15.57
N PHE A 280 1.23 -6.14 14.30
CA PHE A 280 2.23 -5.45 13.47
C PHE A 280 1.87 -3.97 13.31
N VAL A 281 2.89 -3.12 13.28
CA VAL A 281 2.74 -1.70 12.95
C VAL A 281 3.47 -1.44 11.64
N GLY A 282 2.92 -0.58 10.79
CA GLY A 282 3.52 -0.24 9.49
C GLY A 282 3.08 -1.09 8.31
N THR A 283 2.17 -2.05 8.53
CA THR A 283 1.61 -2.92 7.48
C THR A 283 0.68 -2.16 6.55
N GLY A 284 -0.12 -1.22 7.05
CA GLY A 284 -0.95 -0.33 6.21
C GLY A 284 -0.09 0.54 5.29
N ASP A 285 0.95 1.17 5.85
CA ASP A 285 1.90 2.00 5.08
C ASP A 285 2.58 1.20 3.96
N LEU A 286 3.05 -0.03 4.26
CA LEU A 286 3.62 -0.94 3.25
C LEU A 286 2.57 -1.34 2.21
N PHE A 287 1.35 -1.65 2.64
CA PHE A 287 0.26 -2.05 1.76
C PHE A 287 -0.07 -0.95 0.75
N ALA A 288 -0.26 0.29 1.20
CA ALA A 288 -0.58 1.42 0.32
C ALA A 288 0.54 1.69 -0.69
N ALA A 289 1.80 1.63 -0.25
CA ALA A 289 2.96 1.79 -1.12
C ALA A 289 3.03 0.68 -2.20
N MET A 290 2.85 -0.59 -1.81
CA MET A 290 2.88 -1.70 -2.76
C MET A 290 1.66 -1.71 -3.68
N LEU A 291 0.48 -1.35 -3.19
CA LEU A 291 -0.71 -1.22 -4.02
C LEU A 291 -0.51 -0.14 -5.09
N MET A 292 0.06 1.02 -4.73
CA MET A 292 0.42 2.07 -5.69
C MET A 292 1.38 1.54 -6.76
N ALA A 293 2.47 0.87 -6.35
CA ALA A 293 3.45 0.32 -7.28
C ALA A 293 2.85 -0.74 -8.23
N TRP A 294 1.99 -1.62 -7.72
CA TRP A 294 1.41 -2.67 -8.55
C TRP A 294 0.24 -2.19 -9.41
N THR A 295 -0.56 -1.22 -8.95
CA THR A 295 -1.57 -0.58 -9.81
C THR A 295 -0.94 0.27 -10.90
N HIS A 296 0.24 0.87 -10.67
CA HIS A 296 1.03 1.48 -11.75
C HIS A 296 1.41 0.45 -12.83
N ASN A 297 1.87 -0.73 -12.43
CA ASN A 297 2.26 -1.80 -13.36
C ASN A 297 1.05 -2.50 -14.03
N TYR A 298 -0.11 -2.50 -13.36
CA TYR A 298 -1.34 -3.17 -13.79
C TYR A 298 -2.55 -2.23 -13.66
N PRO A 299 -2.61 -1.14 -14.46
CA PRO A 299 -3.57 -0.05 -14.27
C PRO A 299 -5.03 -0.46 -14.43
N THR A 300 -5.30 -1.54 -15.16
CA THR A 300 -6.65 -2.05 -15.44
C THR A 300 -6.88 -3.47 -14.92
N ASP A 301 -6.00 -3.97 -14.06
CA ASP A 301 -6.08 -5.31 -13.49
C ASP A 301 -5.82 -5.27 -11.98
N LEU A 302 -6.82 -4.75 -11.25
CA LEU A 302 -6.83 -4.71 -9.79
C LEU A 302 -6.63 -6.09 -9.19
N LYS A 303 -7.13 -7.15 -9.83
CA LYS A 303 -6.91 -8.54 -9.40
C LYS A 303 -5.42 -8.83 -9.28
N MET A 304 -4.66 -8.65 -10.36
CA MET A 304 -3.21 -8.89 -10.35
C MET A 304 -2.48 -7.96 -9.38
N ALA A 305 -2.86 -6.67 -9.35
CA ALA A 305 -2.23 -5.69 -8.47
C ALA A 305 -2.39 -6.08 -6.98
N CYS A 306 -3.59 -6.49 -6.57
CA CYS A 306 -3.86 -6.92 -5.22
C CYS A 306 -3.24 -8.28 -4.89
N GLU A 307 -3.26 -9.26 -5.81
CA GLU A 307 -2.60 -10.57 -5.59
C GLU A 307 -1.10 -10.41 -5.32
N LYS A 308 -0.42 -9.56 -6.08
CA LYS A 308 0.99 -9.23 -5.84
C LYS A 308 1.18 -8.48 -4.52
N THR A 309 0.37 -7.44 -4.27
CA THR A 309 0.44 -6.67 -3.02
C THR A 309 0.27 -7.56 -1.79
N PHE A 310 -0.79 -8.36 -1.73
CA PHE A 310 -1.04 -9.27 -0.61
C PHE A 310 0.01 -10.38 -0.50
N SER A 311 0.60 -10.81 -1.62
CA SER A 311 1.72 -11.77 -1.59
C SER A 311 2.98 -11.14 -0.97
N VAL A 312 3.32 -9.89 -1.29
CA VAL A 312 4.39 -9.15 -0.59
C VAL A 312 4.12 -9.09 0.91
N MET A 313 2.90 -8.68 1.29
CA MET A 313 2.49 -8.61 2.69
C MET A 313 2.68 -9.96 3.39
N HIS A 314 2.24 -11.05 2.76
CA HIS A 314 2.42 -12.39 3.31
C HIS A 314 3.89 -12.72 3.56
N HIS A 315 4.76 -12.55 2.56
CA HIS A 315 6.17 -12.90 2.67
C HIS A 315 6.88 -12.07 3.75
N VAL A 316 6.62 -10.77 3.79
CA VAL A 316 7.18 -9.86 4.80
C VAL A 316 6.71 -10.26 6.20
N ILE A 317 5.41 -10.51 6.39
CA ILE A 317 4.84 -10.87 7.69
C ILE A 317 5.35 -12.24 8.14
N GLN A 318 5.39 -13.25 7.26
CA GLN A 318 5.89 -14.60 7.59
C GLN A 318 7.37 -14.57 8.00
N ARG A 319 8.19 -13.81 7.29
CA ARG A 319 9.60 -13.59 7.66
C ARG A 319 9.71 -12.88 9.01
N THR A 320 8.87 -11.88 9.24
CA THR A 320 8.86 -11.10 10.48
C THR A 320 8.47 -11.96 11.67
N ILE A 321 7.38 -12.71 11.58
CA ILE A 321 6.90 -13.53 12.69
C ILE A 321 7.85 -14.67 13.03
N SER A 322 8.47 -15.30 12.01
CA SER A 322 9.46 -16.35 12.20
C SER A 322 10.68 -15.83 12.98
N TYR A 323 11.24 -14.70 12.55
CA TYR A 323 12.32 -14.03 13.26
C TYR A 323 11.93 -13.60 14.68
N ALA A 324 10.73 -13.04 14.83
CA ALA A 324 10.26 -12.52 16.11
C ALA A 324 10.12 -13.63 17.16
N PHE A 325 9.57 -14.79 16.80
CA PHE A 325 9.45 -15.94 17.70
C PHE A 325 10.80 -16.57 18.02
N GLU A 326 11.70 -16.69 17.05
CA GLU A 326 13.07 -17.15 17.30
C GLU A 326 13.76 -16.26 18.34
N MET A 327 13.56 -14.94 18.24
CA MET A 327 14.17 -13.97 19.16
C MET A 327 13.49 -13.85 20.51
N ALA A 328 12.17 -14.06 20.58
CA ALA A 328 11.46 -14.11 21.85
C ALA A 328 11.86 -15.35 22.66
N GLY A 329 12.13 -16.46 21.97
CA GLY A 329 12.39 -17.76 22.55
C GLY A 329 11.11 -18.52 22.93
N PRO A 330 11.23 -19.80 23.31
CA PRO A 330 10.09 -20.70 23.48
C PRO A 330 9.07 -20.19 24.51
N GLY A 331 7.79 -20.19 24.13
CA GLY A 331 6.66 -19.85 25.01
C GLY A 331 6.50 -18.36 25.33
N LYS A 332 7.33 -17.47 24.76
CA LYS A 332 7.23 -16.02 24.96
C LYS A 332 6.57 -15.35 23.76
N LYS A 333 5.71 -14.36 24.04
CA LYS A 333 5.18 -13.47 23.00
C LYS A 333 6.27 -12.47 22.58
N PRO A 334 6.48 -12.25 21.28
CA PRO A 334 7.41 -11.24 20.81
C PRO A 334 7.03 -9.83 21.26
N SER A 335 8.04 -9.02 21.58
CA SER A 335 7.88 -7.59 21.86
C SER A 335 7.68 -6.78 20.58
N PRO A 336 7.14 -5.55 20.66
CA PRO A 336 7.03 -4.66 19.49
C PRO A 336 8.37 -4.48 18.75
N ALA A 337 9.48 -4.41 19.49
CA ALA A 337 10.82 -4.27 18.92
C ALA A 337 11.28 -5.48 18.10
N GLN A 338 10.75 -6.67 18.40
CA GLN A 338 11.04 -7.91 17.68
C GLN A 338 10.08 -8.12 16.50
N LEU A 339 8.91 -7.48 16.53
CA LEU A 339 7.88 -7.52 15.48
C LEU A 339 8.06 -6.44 14.40
N GLU A 340 9.12 -5.63 14.48
CA GLU A 340 9.49 -4.71 13.40
C GLU A 340 9.63 -5.45 12.07
N LEU A 341 8.97 -4.92 11.04
CA LEU A 341 8.92 -5.56 9.72
C LEU A 341 10.32 -5.84 9.20
N ARG A 342 10.54 -7.05 8.69
CA ARG A 342 11.81 -7.48 8.12
C ARG A 342 11.99 -6.97 6.69
N MET A 343 11.97 -5.65 6.54
CA MET A 343 11.86 -4.96 5.25
C MET A 343 13.05 -5.25 4.33
N ILE A 344 14.28 -4.92 4.77
CA ILE A 344 15.50 -5.13 3.98
C ILE A 344 15.69 -6.61 3.60
N GLN A 345 15.38 -7.52 4.53
CA GLN A 345 15.52 -8.96 4.29
C GLN A 345 14.44 -9.51 3.35
N SER A 346 13.41 -8.71 3.05
CA SER A 346 12.31 -9.06 2.14
C SER A 346 12.45 -8.39 0.77
N LYS A 347 13.59 -7.77 0.45
CA LYS A 347 13.84 -7.06 -0.82
C LYS A 347 13.41 -7.87 -2.05
N ALA A 348 13.85 -9.12 -2.16
CA ALA A 348 13.53 -9.96 -3.31
C ALA A 348 12.01 -10.25 -3.43
N ASP A 349 11.33 -10.46 -2.30
CA ASP A 349 9.89 -10.70 -2.30
C ASP A 349 9.09 -9.42 -2.59
N ILE A 350 9.67 -8.24 -2.33
CA ILE A 350 9.09 -6.95 -2.70
C ILE A 350 9.23 -6.74 -4.22
N GLU A 351 10.41 -7.00 -4.78
CA GLU A 351 10.71 -6.84 -6.22
C GLU A 351 9.84 -7.75 -7.10
N ASP A 352 9.78 -9.04 -6.76
CA ASP A 352 9.01 -10.04 -7.52
C ASP A 352 8.41 -11.11 -6.59
N PRO A 353 7.26 -10.81 -5.96
CA PRO A 353 6.62 -11.76 -5.05
C PRO A 353 6.13 -12.98 -5.81
N ALA A 354 6.48 -14.17 -5.33
CA ALA A 354 5.74 -15.38 -5.67
C ALA A 354 4.28 -15.22 -5.23
N ILE A 355 3.33 -15.45 -6.14
CA ILE A 355 1.90 -15.32 -5.84
C ILE A 355 1.48 -16.45 -4.90
N VAL A 356 1.07 -16.07 -3.69
CA VAL A 356 0.57 -16.97 -2.64
C VAL A 356 -0.80 -16.56 -2.11
N MET A 357 -1.34 -15.45 -2.64
CA MET A 357 -2.66 -14.92 -2.33
C MET A 357 -3.44 -14.86 -3.63
N GLU A 358 -4.57 -15.56 -3.69
CA GLU A 358 -5.44 -15.59 -4.86
C GLU A 358 -6.69 -14.75 -4.60
N ALA A 359 -7.03 -13.93 -5.58
CA ALA A 359 -8.23 -13.10 -5.60
C ALA A 359 -9.34 -13.80 -6.39
N THR A 360 -10.54 -13.78 -5.82
CA THR A 360 -11.77 -14.18 -6.53
C THR A 360 -12.44 -12.94 -7.10
N VAL A 361 -12.87 -13.00 -8.36
CA VAL A 361 -13.68 -11.93 -8.98
C VAL A 361 -15.12 -12.09 -8.49
N LEU A 362 -15.76 -10.98 -8.11
CA LEU A 362 -17.13 -10.94 -7.59
C LEU A 362 -18.18 -10.75 -8.68
#